data_AF-A0A7J4EVB9-F1
#
_entry.id   AF-A0A7J4EVB9-F1
#
_cell.length_a   1.000
_cell.length_b   1.000
_cell.length_c   1.000
_cell.angle_alpha   90.00
_cell.angle_beta   90.00
_cell.angle_gamma   90.00
#
_symmetry.space_group_name_H-M   'P 1'
#
loop_
_entity.id
_entity.type
_entity.pdbx_description
1 polymer ?
#
loop_
_entity_poly.entity_id
_entity_poly.type
_entity_poly.pdbx_seq_one_letter_code
_entity_poly.pdbx_strand_id
1 'polypeptide(L)' 'MEEELRKETLKWLERIEAEKSNIIAKKSNEDFMRNIEAYIADSRYFLNKSDLIRAFEAVVWAWAWLEIGLRLNVLSRK' A
#
# COMPACT_ATOMS: atom_id res chain seq x y z
N MET A 1 -14.28 -14.83 -8.44
CA MET A 1 -14.03 -13.37 -8.60
C MET A 1 -13.98 -12.67 -7.25
N GLU A 2 -15.06 -12.62 -6.46
CA GLU A 2 -15.04 -11.94 -5.15
C GLU A 2 -14.07 -12.57 -4.13
N GLU A 3 -14.10 -13.89 -3.97
CA GLU A 3 -13.18 -14.61 -3.07
C GLU A 3 -11.71 -14.40 -3.46
N GLU A 4 -11.44 -14.39 -4.77
CA GLU A 4 -10.11 -14.14 -5.32
C GLU A 4 -9.65 -12.70 -5.06
N LEU A 5 -10.50 -11.71 -5.29
CA LEU A 5 -10.22 -10.30 -4.97
C LEU A 5 -9.94 -10.12 -3.47
N ARG A 6 -10.75 -10.71 -2.61
CA ARG A 6 -10.53 -10.67 -1.15
C ARG A 6 -9.19 -11.30 -0.78
N LYS A 7 -8.88 -12.48 -1.34
CA LYS A 7 -7.62 -13.20 -1.08
C LYS A 7 -6.41 -12.40 -1.54
N GLU A 8 -6.43 -11.86 -2.77
CA GLU A 8 -5.32 -11.06 -3.28
C GLU A 8 -5.18 -9.73 -2.53
N THR A 9 -6.30 -9.07 -2.17
CA THR A 9 -6.25 -7.87 -1.33
C THR A 9 -5.58 -8.13 0.01
N LEU A 10 -5.99 -9.18 0.73
CA LEU A 10 -5.39 -9.55 2.03
C LEU A 10 -3.90 -9.86 1.90
N LYS A 11 -3.53 -10.69 0.92
CA LYS A 11 -2.13 -11.06 0.64
C LYS A 11 -1.26 -9.85 0.37
N TRP A 12 -1.70 -8.91 -0.46
CA TRP A 12 -0.92 -7.73 -0.80
C TRP A 12 -0.90 -6.69 0.31
N LEU A 13 -1.96 -6.62 1.12
CA LEU A 13 -2.03 -5.75 2.29
C LEU A 13 -1.06 -6.22 3.38
N GLU A 14 -1.04 -7.52 3.68
CA GLU A 14 -0.09 -8.10 4.65
C GLU A 14 1.36 -7.86 4.21
N ARG A 15 1.66 -8.08 2.92
CA ARG A 15 3.00 -7.88 2.37
C ARG A 15 3.46 -6.43 2.44
N ILE A 16 2.60 -5.47 2.11
CA ILE A 16 3.02 -4.06 2.11
C ILE A 16 3.23 -3.54 3.52
N GLU A 17 2.50 -4.04 4.51
CA GLU A 17 2.72 -3.66 5.91
C GLU A 17 4.03 -4.22 6.46
N ALA A 18 4.40 -5.44 6.05
CA ALA A 18 5.72 -5.98 6.34
C ALA A 18 6.80 -5.15 5.63
N GLU A 19 6.66 -4.88 4.33
CA GLU A 19 7.67 -4.14 3.56
C GLU A 19 7.83 -2.71 4.08
N LYS A 20 6.74 -1.97 4.35
CA LYS A 20 6.81 -0.56 4.78
C LYS A 20 7.63 -0.37 6.05
N SER A 21 7.68 -1.37 6.93
CA SER A 21 8.48 -1.32 8.17
C SER A 21 9.98 -1.19 7.90
N ASN A 22 10.43 -1.64 6.72
CA ASN A 22 11.81 -1.59 6.24
C ASN A 22 12.07 -0.41 5.30
N ILE A 23 11.08 0.46 5.05
CA ILE A 23 11.21 1.61 4.15
C ILE A 23 11.41 2.89 4.96
N ILE A 24 12.26 3.77 4.44
CA ILE A 24 12.46 5.14 4.97
C ILE A 24 12.26 6.13 3.83
N ALA A 25 11.57 7.23 4.10
CA ALA A 25 11.56 8.39 3.22
C ALA A 25 12.73 9.31 3.51
N LYS A 26 13.27 9.93 2.45
CA LYS A 26 14.07 11.15 2.61
C LYS A 26 13.18 12.25 3.20
N LYS A 27 13.74 13.10 4.07
CA LYS A 27 13.00 14.14 4.82
C LYS A 27 12.15 15.08 3.94
N SER A 28 12.55 15.30 2.68
CA SER A 28 11.81 16.13 1.71
C SER A 28 10.66 15.40 1.00
N ASN A 29 10.51 14.09 1.20
CA ASN A 29 9.57 13.22 0.49
C ASN A 29 8.66 12.44 1.44
N GLU A 30 8.39 12.95 2.64
CA GLU A 30 7.50 12.32 3.61
C GLU A 30 6.09 12.07 3.03
N ASP A 31 5.67 12.89 2.06
CA ASP A 31 4.38 12.73 1.38
C ASP A 31 4.25 11.38 0.64
N PHE A 32 5.35 10.78 0.16
CA PHE A 32 5.31 9.43 -0.39
C PHE A 32 4.90 8.41 0.68
N MET A 33 5.49 8.47 1.88
CA MET A 33 5.13 7.56 2.97
C MET A 33 3.72 7.84 3.48
N ARG A 34 3.30 9.10 3.57
CA ARG A 34 1.93 9.46 3.96
C ARG A 34 0.90 8.88 2.97
N ASN A 35 1.16 8.96 1.67
CA ASN A 35 0.28 8.38 0.66
C ASN A 35 0.21 6.85 0.75
N ILE A 36 1.35 6.17 0.95
CA ILE A 36 1.39 4.71 1.15
C ILE A 36 0.52 4.34 2.35
N GLU A 37 0.67 5.03 3.48
CA GLU A 37 -0.10 4.77 4.69
C GLU A 37 -1.60 5.06 4.52
N ALA A 38 -1.94 6.15 3.83
CA ALA A 38 -3.32 6.49 3.51
C ALA A 38 -3.99 5.39 2.67
N TYR A 39 -3.34 4.92 1.60
CA TYR A 39 -3.90 3.87 0.76
C TYR A 39 -3.97 2.49 1.45
N ILE A 40 -3.05 2.18 2.36
CA ILE A 40 -3.16 0.99 3.22
C ILE A 40 -4.39 1.11 4.14
N ALA A 41 -4.60 2.27 4.76
CA ALA A 41 -5.76 2.51 5.61
C ALA A 41 -7.08 2.45 4.84
N ASP A 42 -7.12 3.02 3.63
CA ASP A 42 -8.28 2.97 2.74
C ASP A 42 -8.59 1.53 2.30
N SER A 43 -7.55 0.76 1.94
CA SER A 43 -7.74 -0.66 1.58
C SER A 43 -8.36 -1.45 2.73
N ARG A 44 -7.89 -1.24 3.97
CA ARG A 44 -8.48 -1.84 5.18
C ARG A 44 -9.93 -1.41 5.38
N TYR A 45 -10.21 -0.13 5.21
CA TYR A 45 -11.56 0.43 5.35
C TYR A 45 -12.53 -0.22 4.36
N PHE A 46 -12.20 -0.24 3.07
CA PHE A 46 -13.05 -0.81 2.04
C PHE A 46 -13.21 -2.32 2.18
N LEU A 47 -12.14 -3.03 2.56
CA LEU A 47 -12.20 -4.47 2.81
C LEU A 47 -13.17 -4.82 3.95
N ASN A 48 -13.15 -4.04 5.03
CA ASN A 48 -14.08 -4.19 6.16
C ASN A 48 -15.54 -3.90 5.78
N LYS A 49 -15.76 -3.07 4.76
CA LYS A 49 -17.08 -2.77 4.19
C LYS A 49 -17.51 -3.76 3.10
N SER A 50 -16.70 -4.77 2.81
CA SER A 50 -16.87 -5.70 1.67
C SER A 50 -16.91 -5.00 0.30
N ASP A 51 -16.37 -3.78 0.19
CA ASP A 51 -16.14 -3.10 -1.08
C ASP A 51 -14.81 -3.58 -1.66
N LEU A 52 -14.84 -4.78 -2.26
CA LEU A 52 -13.64 -5.51 -2.68
C LEU A 52 -12.91 -4.84 -3.84
N ILE A 53 -13.62 -4.11 -4.70
CA ILE A 53 -13.02 -3.40 -5.84
C ILE A 53 -12.16 -2.25 -5.32
N ARG A 54 -12.72 -1.39 -4.47
CA ARG A 54 -11.96 -0.26 -3.90
C ARG A 54 -10.88 -0.72 -2.93
N ALA A 55 -11.11 -1.81 -2.21
CA ALA A 55 -10.09 -2.40 -1.35
C ALA A 55 -8.87 -2.86 -2.16
N PHE A 56 -9.10 -3.56 -3.27
CA PHE A 56 -8.04 -4.01 -4.17
C PHE A 56 -7.34 -2.84 -4.88
N GLU A 57 -8.11 -1.86 -5.37
CA GLU A 57 -7.56 -0.64 -5.99
C GLU A 57 -6.64 0.12 -5.02
N ALA A 58 -7.08 0.34 -3.77
CA ALA A 58 -6.30 1.06 -2.78
C ALA A 58 -4.98 0.35 -2.45
N VAL A 59 -4.97 -0.98 -2.29
CA VAL A 59 -3.70 -1.69 -2.03
C VAL A 59 -2.75 -1.64 -3.23
N VAL A 60 -3.28 -1.66 -4.46
CA VAL A 60 -2.47 -1.48 -5.69
C VAL A 60 -1.85 -0.08 -5.71
N TRP A 61 -2.60 0.97 -5.36
CA TRP A 61 -2.05 2.33 -5.25
C TRP A 61 -0.99 2.46 -4.18
N ALA A 62 -1.17 1.83 -3.02
CA ALA A 62 -0.15 1.81 -1.97
C ALA A 62 1.17 1.20 -2.48
N TRP A 63 1.10 0.07 -3.19
CA TRP A 63 2.26 -0.56 -3.83
C TRP A 63 2.88 0.32 -4.92
N ALA A 64 2.06 0.97 -5.74
CA ALA A 64 2.54 1.87 -6.79
C ALA A 64 3.38 3.01 -6.20
N TRP A 65 2.91 3.68 -5.15
CA TRP A 65 3.66 4.72 -4.46
C TRP A 65 4.97 4.20 -3.86
N LEU A 66 4.96 3.01 -3.26
CA LEU A 66 6.15 2.38 -2.68
C LEU A 66 7.19 2.07 -3.76
N GLU A 67 6.82 1.35 -4.81
CA GLU A 67 7.73 0.90 -5.86
C GLU A 67 8.25 2.06 -6.72
N ILE A 68 7.38 3.01 -7.07
CA ILE A 68 7.81 4.23 -7.77
C ILE A 68 8.73 5.04 -6.87
N GLY A 69 8.43 5.15 -5.58
CA GLY A 69 9.25 5.87 -4.62
C GLY A 69 10.65 5.28 -4.47
N LEU A 70 10.76 3.94 -4.44
CA LEU A 70 12.04 3.24 -4.45
C LEU A 70 12.80 3.46 -5.75
N ARG A 71 12.13 3.32 -6.90
CA ARG A 71 12.75 3.50 -8.22
C ARG A 71 13.29 4.93 -8.43
N LEU A 72 12.59 5.93 -7.90
CA LEU A 72 13.01 7.34 -7.96
C LEU A 72 14.00 7.72 -6.85
N ASN A 73 14.42 6.77 -5.99
CA ASN A 73 15.29 7.00 -4.85
C ASN A 73 14.77 8.08 -3.88
N VAL A 74 13.45 8.27 -3.80
CA VAL A 74 12.81 9.14 -2.80
C VAL A 74 12.47 8.35 -1.52
N LEU A 75 12.29 7.03 -1.67
CA LEU A 75 12.28 6.03 -0.62
C LEU A 75 13.53 5.16 -0.72
N SER A 76 13.96 4.58 0.40
CA SER A 76 15.03 3.60 0.46
C SER A 76 14.72 2.50 1.47
N ARG A 77 15.27 1.30 1.23
CA ARG A 77 15.29 0.25 2.25
C ARG A 77 16.31 0.61 3.34
N LYS A 78 15.97 0.31 4.59
CA LYS A 78 16.86 0.39 5.75
C LYS A 78 18.10 -0.46 5.56
#